data_AF-A0A7S2LWQ1-F1
#
_entry.id   AF-A0A7S2LWQ1-F1
#
_cell.length_a   1.000
_cell.length_b   1.000
_cell.length_c   1.000
_cell.angle_alpha   90.00
_cell.angle_beta   90.00
_cell.angle_gamma   90.00
#
_symmetry.space_group_name_H-M   'P 1'
#
loop_
_entity.id
_entity.type
_entity.pdbx_description
1 polymer ?
#
loop_
_entity_poly.entity_id
_entity_poly.type
_entity_poly.pdbx_seq_one_letter_code
_entity_poly.pdbx_strand_id
1 'polypeptide(L)'
;FCRVSRGKSEAFFIGGFSGCGKSMLVNSLRARVNVVGGYVIQHKFDATVSQERSLSGVISAVNQLCVMLKRRNAPPRLAKLAKKIRDEFGADVALLARILQNVSVLSPEFMSPVAAAVEEEATGGDTMNA
;
A
#
# COMPACT_ATOMS: atom_id res chain seq x y z
N PHE A 1 1.30 15.97 -25.50
CA PHE A 1 0.83 14.67 -24.98
C PHE A 1 1.89 13.64 -25.31
N CYS A 2 2.38 12.87 -24.33
CA CYS A 2 3.36 11.80 -24.58
C CYS A 2 2.87 10.51 -23.92
N ARG A 3 2.93 9.40 -24.65
CA ARG A 3 2.54 8.06 -24.19
C ARG A 3 3.75 7.14 -24.31
N VAL A 4 4.03 6.40 -23.26
CA VAL A 4 5.05 5.34 -23.26
C VAL A 4 4.39 4.05 -22.79
N SER A 5 4.57 2.95 -23.52
CA SER A 5 3.96 1.65 -23.23
C SER A 5 5.02 0.55 -23.16
N ARG A 6 4.92 -0.33 -22.16
CA ARG A 6 5.74 -1.54 -22.02
C ARG A 6 4.85 -2.70 -21.54
N GLY A 7 4.53 -3.62 -22.44
CA GLY A 7 3.67 -4.76 -22.14
C GLY A 7 2.27 -4.33 -21.69
N LYS A 8 1.88 -4.70 -20.46
CA LYS A 8 0.58 -4.31 -19.85
C LYS A 8 0.62 -2.97 -19.13
N SER A 9 1.77 -2.29 -19.10
CA SER A 9 1.96 -1.03 -18.38
C SER A 9 2.04 0.13 -19.35
N GLU A 10 1.32 1.21 -19.04
CA GLU A 10 1.33 2.43 -19.83
C GLU A 10 1.49 3.66 -18.94
N ALA A 11 2.22 4.64 -19.45
CA ALA A 11 2.42 5.94 -18.82
C ALA A 11 2.00 7.03 -19.79
N PHE A 12 1.30 8.04 -19.26
CA PHE A 12 0.83 9.20 -20.00
C PHE A 12 1.34 10.49 -19.34
N PHE A 13 2.02 11.33 -20.12
CA PHE A 13 2.41 12.66 -19.71
C PHE A 13 1.46 13.71 -20.29
N ILE A 14 0.78 14.42 -19.39
CA ILE A 14 -0.18 15.49 -19.69
C ILE A 14 0.46 16.82 -19.28
N GLY A 15 1.07 17.49 -20.25
CA GLY A 15 1.62 18.84 -20.11
C GLY A 15 0.60 19.93 -20.48
N GLY A 16 0.89 21.18 -20.09
CA GLY A 16 0.08 22.35 -20.41
C GLY A 16 0.17 23.44 -19.33
N PHE A 17 -0.28 24.65 -19.65
CA PHE A 17 -0.26 25.80 -18.74
C PHE A 17 -1.00 25.54 -17.42
N SER A 18 -0.64 26.24 -16.35
CA SER A 18 -1.39 26.17 -15.08
C SER A 18 -2.85 26.58 -15.32
N GLY A 19 -3.80 25.91 -14.65
CA GLY A 19 -5.23 26.22 -14.81
C GLY A 19 -5.91 25.66 -16.07
N CYS A 20 -5.22 25.07 -17.04
CA CYS A 20 -5.85 24.57 -18.28
C CYS A 20 -6.68 23.28 -18.13
N GLY A 21 -6.98 22.84 -16.90
CA GLY A 21 -7.85 21.69 -16.65
C GLY A 21 -7.17 20.30 -16.65
N LYS A 22 -5.82 20.21 -16.63
CA LYS A 22 -5.11 18.91 -16.58
C LYS A 22 -5.62 17.98 -15.47
N SER A 23 -5.76 18.50 -14.25
CA SER A 23 -6.28 17.73 -13.11
C SER A 23 -7.74 17.34 -13.29
N MET A 24 -8.57 18.20 -13.89
CA MET A 24 -9.97 17.88 -14.20
C MET A 24 -10.06 16.72 -15.20
N LEU A 25 -9.24 16.76 -16.25
CA LEU A 25 -9.17 15.69 -17.25
C LEU A 25 -8.79 14.36 -16.59
N VAL A 26 -7.72 14.32 -15.78
CA VAL A 26 -7.31 13.09 -15.06
C VAL A 26 -8.41 12.63 -14.09
N ASN A 27 -9.06 13.55 -13.40
CA ASN A 27 -10.11 13.22 -12.44
C ASN A 27 -11.36 12.64 -13.10
N SER A 28 -11.68 13.05 -14.34
CA SER A 28 -12.80 12.46 -15.10
C SER A 28 -12.65 10.95 -15.35
N LEU A 29 -11.40 10.44 -15.36
CA LEU A 29 -11.12 9.03 -15.59
C LEU A 29 -11.39 8.17 -14.35
N ARG A 30 -11.44 8.76 -13.15
CA ARG A 30 -11.60 7.99 -11.89
C ARG A 30 -12.88 7.18 -11.86
N ALA A 31 -13.98 7.76 -12.35
CA ALA A 31 -15.26 7.07 -12.44
C ALA A 31 -15.15 5.83 -13.33
N ARG A 32 -14.47 5.95 -14.48
CA ARG A 32 -14.27 4.83 -15.41
C ARG A 32 -13.38 3.73 -14.81
N VAL A 33 -12.30 4.10 -14.12
CA VAL A 33 -11.45 3.14 -13.41
C VAL A 33 -12.23 2.40 -12.33
N ASN A 34 -13.10 3.10 -11.59
CA ASN A 34 -13.90 2.49 -10.54
C ASN A 34 -14.93 1.48 -11.10
N VAL A 35 -15.57 1.79 -12.23
CA VAL A 35 -16.55 0.91 -12.88
C VAL A 35 -15.94 -0.45 -13.25
N VAL A 36 -14.69 -0.47 -13.70
CA VAL A 36 -13.98 -1.72 -14.04
C VAL A 36 -13.32 -2.40 -12.82
N GLY A 37 -13.61 -1.91 -11.60
CA GLY A 37 -13.04 -2.45 -10.36
C GLY A 37 -11.57 -2.07 -10.10
N GLY A 38 -11.02 -1.13 -10.87
CA GLY A 38 -9.64 -0.67 -10.73
C GLY A 38 -9.42 0.23 -9.50
N TYR A 39 -8.15 0.44 -9.17
CA TYR A 39 -7.70 1.29 -8.07
C TYR A 39 -7.09 2.58 -8.63
N VAL A 40 -7.40 3.71 -8.00
CA VAL A 40 -6.78 5.00 -8.32
C VAL A 40 -5.98 5.45 -7.10
N ILE A 41 -4.70 5.70 -7.31
CA ILE A 41 -3.80 6.25 -6.32
C ILE A 41 -3.31 7.60 -6.86
N GLN A 42 -3.24 8.61 -5.99
CA GLN A 42 -2.78 9.93 -6.38
C GLN A 42 -1.74 10.43 -5.39
N HIS A 43 -0.69 11.04 -5.92
CA HIS A 43 0.25 11.81 -5.14
C HIS A 43 0.50 13.16 -5.82
N LYS A 44 0.62 14.22 -5.03
CA LYS A 44 1.03 15.55 -5.51
C LYS A 44 2.47 15.78 -5.06
N PHE A 45 3.38 15.90 -6.02
CA PHE A 45 4.75 16.30 -5.75
C PHE A 45 4.78 17.83 -5.67
N ASP A 46 5.08 18.37 -4.50
CA ASP A 46 5.23 19.82 -4.31
C ASP A 46 6.71 20.19 -4.28
N ALA A 47 7.19 20.93 -5.28
CA ALA A 47 8.62 21.15 -5.51
C ALA A 47 9.33 21.86 -4.34
N THR A 48 8.58 22.60 -3.51
CA THR A 48 9.10 23.33 -2.34
C THR A 48 9.31 22.44 -1.10
N VAL A 49 8.58 21.32 -1.00
CA VAL A 49 8.65 20.39 0.14
C VAL A 49 9.31 19.06 -0.24
N SER A 50 9.40 18.74 -1.54
CA SER A 50 9.69 17.38 -2.03
C SER A 50 11.13 17.14 -2.49
N GLN A 51 12.02 18.12 -2.44
CA GLN A 51 13.42 17.93 -2.91
C GLN A 51 14.17 16.82 -2.13
N GLU A 52 13.76 16.52 -0.89
CA GLU A 52 14.37 15.45 -0.08
C GLU A 52 13.51 14.17 0.06
N ARG A 53 12.28 14.13 -0.48
CA ARG A 53 11.28 13.10 -0.09
C ARG A 53 10.60 12.37 -1.25
N SER A 54 11.28 12.16 -2.38
CA SER A 54 10.74 11.40 -3.52
C SER A 54 10.25 10.00 -3.13
N LEU A 55 10.96 9.30 -2.24
CA LEU A 55 10.57 7.97 -1.74
C LEU A 55 9.27 8.01 -0.91
N SER A 56 9.02 9.11 -0.20
CA SER A 56 7.83 9.26 0.65
C SER A 56 6.52 9.22 -0.15
N GLY A 57 6.54 9.73 -1.38
CA GLY A 57 5.39 9.69 -2.28
C GLY A 57 5.06 8.26 -2.70
N VAL A 58 6.08 7.44 -2.95
CA VAL A 58 5.92 6.02 -3.27
C VAL A 58 5.39 5.25 -2.06
N ILE A 59 5.97 5.45 -0.88
CA ILE A 59 5.51 4.82 0.37
C ILE A 59 4.04 5.20 0.64
N SER A 60 3.70 6.49 0.51
CA SER A 60 2.32 6.97 0.66
C SER A 60 1.36 6.32 -0.33
N ALA A 61 1.76 6.18 -1.59
CA ALA A 61 0.97 5.54 -2.62
C ALA A 61 0.70 4.05 -2.32
N VAL A 62 1.74 3.30 -1.91
CA VAL A 62 1.59 1.90 -1.51
C VAL A 62 0.70 1.76 -0.28
N ASN A 63 0.88 2.64 0.69
CA ASN A 63 0.08 2.67 1.92
C ASN A 63 -1.41 2.88 1.62
N GLN A 64 -1.75 3.80 0.72
CA GLN A 64 -3.13 4.01 0.28
C GLN A 64 -3.68 2.77 -0.43
N LEU A 65 -2.87 2.15 -1.32
CA LEU A 65 -3.28 0.95 -2.04
C LEU A 65 -3.62 -0.21 -1.09
N CYS A 66 -2.80 -0.45 -0.07
CA CYS A 66 -3.04 -1.52 0.91
C CYS A 66 -4.40 -1.35 1.62
N VAL A 67 -4.72 -0.12 2.02
CA VAL A 67 -6.02 0.20 2.64
C VAL A 67 -7.18 0.00 1.67
N MET A 68 -7.03 0.43 0.40
CA MET A 68 -8.06 0.24 -0.61
C MET A 68 -8.29 -1.24 -0.94
N LEU A 69 -7.22 -2.04 -1.00
CA LEU A 69 -7.29 -3.48 -1.21
C LEU A 69 -8.05 -4.16 -0.08
N LYS A 70 -7.72 -3.86 1.18
CA LYS A 70 -8.43 -4.42 2.35
C LYS A 70 -9.93 -4.09 2.32
N ARG A 71 -10.29 -2.84 2.00
CA ARG A 71 -11.68 -2.39 2.01
C ARG A 71 -12.55 -3.02 0.93
N ARG A 72 -11.98 -3.30 -0.25
CA ARG A 72 -12.76 -3.76 -1.43
C ARG A 72 -12.78 -5.26 -1.63
N ASN A 73 -11.84 -6.01 -1.04
CA ASN A 73 -11.73 -7.43 -1.28
C ASN A 73 -12.33 -8.25 -0.13
N ALA A 74 -13.01 -9.33 -0.49
CA ALA A 74 -13.42 -10.35 0.47
C ALA A 74 -12.18 -11.06 1.07
N PRO A 75 -12.28 -11.60 2.30
CA PRO A 75 -11.16 -12.25 3.00
C PRO A 75 -10.40 -13.30 2.16
N PRO A 76 -11.05 -14.18 1.37
CA PRO A 76 -10.31 -15.18 0.57
C PRO A 76 -9.40 -14.56 -0.50
N ARG A 77 -9.82 -13.43 -1.09
CA ARG A 77 -9.01 -12.72 -2.09
C ARG A 77 -7.81 -12.04 -1.44
N LEU A 78 -7.99 -11.49 -0.24
CA LEU A 78 -6.89 -10.91 0.55
C LEU A 78 -5.88 -11.98 0.96
N ALA A 79 -6.34 -13.14 1.44
CA ALA A 79 -5.46 -14.25 1.77
C ALA A 79 -4.64 -14.73 0.56
N LYS A 80 -5.27 -14.84 -0.63
CA LYS A 80 -4.57 -15.19 -1.87
C LYS A 80 -3.52 -14.14 -2.25
N LEU A 81 -3.83 -12.85 -2.08
CA LEU A 81 -2.87 -11.78 -2.34
C LEU A 81 -1.71 -11.81 -1.35
N ALA A 82 -2.00 -11.99 -0.07
CA ALA A 82 -0.99 -12.11 0.97
C ALA A 82 -0.05 -13.30 0.73
N LYS A 83 -0.63 -14.46 0.35
CA LYS A 83 0.15 -15.63 -0.08
C LYS A 83 1.06 -15.28 -1.25
N LYS A 84 0.54 -14.61 -2.29
CA LYS A 84 1.38 -14.21 -3.43
C LYS A 84 2.53 -13.28 -3.02
N ILE A 85 2.27 -12.29 -2.18
CA ILE A 85 3.33 -11.40 -1.67
C ILE A 85 4.39 -12.21 -0.92
N ARG A 86 3.96 -13.16 -0.09
CA ARG A 86 4.87 -14.06 0.62
C ARG A 86 5.69 -14.93 -0.34
N ASP A 87 5.06 -15.50 -1.36
CA ASP A 87 5.73 -16.38 -2.33
C ASP A 87 6.79 -15.62 -3.14
N GLU A 88 6.54 -14.35 -3.47
CA GLU A 88 7.46 -13.50 -4.25
C GLU A 88 8.61 -12.91 -3.40
N PHE A 89 8.33 -12.52 -2.15
CA PHE A 89 9.33 -11.90 -1.26
C PHE A 89 10.02 -12.88 -0.31
N GLY A 90 9.47 -14.07 -0.10
CA GLY A 90 10.04 -15.12 0.73
C GLY A 90 10.43 -14.63 2.13
N ALA A 91 11.71 -14.80 2.47
CA ALA A 91 12.29 -14.39 3.76
C ALA A 91 12.30 -12.86 3.95
N ASP A 92 12.31 -12.08 2.87
CA ASP A 92 12.38 -10.62 2.92
C ASP A 92 11.02 -9.96 3.18
N VAL A 93 9.94 -10.74 3.32
CA VAL A 93 8.60 -10.19 3.58
C VAL A 93 8.55 -9.39 4.89
N ALA A 94 9.33 -9.78 5.89
CA ALA A 94 9.44 -9.05 7.15
C ALA A 94 10.17 -7.70 6.96
N LEU A 95 11.18 -7.66 6.10
CA LEU A 95 11.86 -6.40 5.74
C LEU A 95 10.92 -5.49 4.94
N LEU A 96 10.15 -6.05 4.00
CA LEU A 96 9.11 -5.33 3.27
C LEU A 96 8.10 -4.70 4.23
N ALA A 97 7.62 -5.45 5.23
CA ALA A 97 6.69 -4.95 6.23
C ALA A 97 7.32 -3.84 7.12
N ARG A 98 8.63 -3.84 7.34
CA ARG A 98 9.31 -2.75 8.06
C ARG A 98 9.40 -1.46 7.24
N ILE A 99 9.64 -1.58 5.94
CA ILE A 99 9.76 -0.43 5.02
C ILE A 99 8.37 0.11 4.65
N LEU A 100 7.41 -0.78 4.42
CA LEU A 100 6.04 -0.49 3.98
C LEU A 100 5.06 -1.05 5.02
N GLN A 101 4.99 -0.38 6.17
CA GLN A 101 4.23 -0.82 7.34
C GLN A 101 2.78 -1.21 7.05
N ASN A 102 2.11 -0.55 6.10
CA ASN A 102 0.72 -0.86 5.77
C ASN A 102 0.55 -2.16 4.97
N VAL A 103 1.62 -2.85 4.55
CA VAL A 103 1.51 -4.19 3.96
C VAL A 103 0.94 -5.17 4.99
N SER A 104 1.23 -4.98 6.29
CA SER A 104 0.64 -5.75 7.39
C SER A 104 -0.89 -5.65 7.47
N VAL A 105 -1.49 -4.61 6.89
CA VAL A 105 -2.95 -4.44 6.82
C VAL A 105 -3.58 -5.55 5.95
N LEU A 106 -2.82 -6.13 5.02
CA LEU A 106 -3.28 -7.20 4.12
C LEU A 106 -3.24 -8.59 4.78
N SER A 107 -2.32 -8.81 5.72
CA SER A 107 -2.27 -10.01 6.55
C SER A 107 -1.50 -9.72 7.85
N PRO A 108 -2.06 -10.08 9.02
CA PRO A 108 -1.38 -9.93 10.31
C PRO A 108 -0.07 -10.74 10.38
N GLU A 109 0.05 -11.80 9.58
CA GLU A 109 1.21 -12.69 9.49
C GLU A 109 2.48 -11.99 8.93
N PHE A 110 2.35 -10.77 8.41
CA PHE A 110 3.50 -9.97 7.99
C PHE A 110 4.14 -9.19 9.13
N MET A 111 3.48 -9.12 10.29
CA MET A 111 4.13 -8.67 11.52
C MET A 111 4.97 -9.82 12.07
N SER A 112 6.25 -9.57 12.29
CA SER A 112 7.14 -10.53 12.93
C SER A 112 6.56 -11.00 14.27
N PRO A 113 6.73 -12.28 14.66
CA PRO A 113 6.27 -12.83 15.95
C PRO A 113 6.79 -12.10 17.19
N VAL A 114 7.76 -11.20 17.05
CA VAL A 114 8.33 -10.42 18.17
C VAL A 114 7.27 -9.55 18.87
N ALA A 115 6.16 -9.20 18.22
CA ALA A 115 5.06 -8.46 18.85
C ALA A 115 4.00 -9.36 19.53
N ALA A 116 3.93 -10.64 19.18
CA ALA A 116 2.94 -11.57 19.73
C ALA A 116 3.41 -12.26 21.03
N ALA A 117 4.72 -12.24 21.30
CA ALA A 117 5.31 -12.86 22.48
C ALA A 117 5.33 -11.96 23.74
N VAL A 118 4.71 -10.77 23.71
CA VAL A 118 4.77 -9.81 24.83
C VAL A 118 3.50 -9.81 25.70
N GLU A 119 2.47 -10.60 25.38
CA GLU A 119 1.21 -10.63 26.14
C GLU A 119 0.93 -11.97 26.87
N GLU A 120 1.85 -12.94 26.86
CA GLU A 120 1.61 -14.27 27.47
C GLU A 120 2.54 -14.63 28.66
N GLU A 121 3.13 -13.65 29.36
CA GLU A 121 3.79 -13.86 30.66
C GLU A 121 3.31 -12.88 31.75
N ALA A 122 2.01 -12.84 32.00
CA ALA A 122 1.46 -12.18 33.19
C ALA A 122 0.24 -12.92 33.75
N THR A 123 0.35 -14.23 33.97
CA THR A 123 -0.61 -14.98 34.80
C THR A 123 0.00 -16.31 35.25
N GLY A 124 0.97 -16.22 36.15
CA GLY A 124 1.58 -17.42 36.72
C GLY A 124 2.41 -17.12 37.96
N GLY A 125 1.80 -17.26 39.13
CA GLY A 125 2.52 -17.38 40.41
C GLY A 125 2.08 -16.40 41.48
N ASP A 126 1.16 -16.82 42.35
CA ASP A 126 1.54 -17.13 43.73
C ASP A 126 0.38 -17.82 44.48
N THR A 127 0.47 -19.15 44.58
CA THR A 127 -0.14 -19.91 45.66
C THR A 127 1.00 -20.44 46.52
N MET A 128 1.19 -19.86 47.70
CA MET A 128 1.94 -20.52 48.77
C MET A 128 1.11 -20.47 50.06
N ASN A 129 0.84 -21.67 50.56
CA ASN A 129 0.24 -21.97 51.85
C ASN A 129 1.22 -21.62 52.98
N ALA A 130 0.71 -21.03 54.07
CA ALA A 130 1.01 -21.38 55.47
C ALA A 130 -0.03 -20.71 56.38
#